data_AF-A0A377DTI9-F1
#
_entry.id   AF-A0A377DTI9-F1
#
_cell.length_a   1.000
_cell.length_b   1.000
_cell.length_c   1.000
_cell.angle_alpha   90.00
_cell.angle_beta   90.00
_cell.angle_gamma   90.00
#
_symmetry.space_group_name_H-M   'P 1'
#
loop_
_entity.id
_entity.type
_entity.pdbx_description
1 polymer ?
#
loop_
_entity_poly.entity_id
_entity_poly.type
_entity_poly.pdbx_seq_one_letter_code
_entity_poly.pdbx_strand_id
1 'polypeptide(L)'
;MLEDAGVPYQLLESSRLAEVEPALAEVAHKLTGGLQLPNDETGDCQLFTQNLARMAEQAGVKFRFNTPVDQLLCDGEQIYGVKCGDEVIKADAYVMAFGSYSTAMLKGIVDIPVYPLKRLLADHSNCAGRWCAGIHHS
;
A
#
# COMPACT_ATOMS: atom_id res chain seq x y z
N MET A 1 -16.88 8.24 -10.21
CA MET A 1 -15.68 7.93 -9.38
C MET A 1 -14.38 7.86 -10.19
N LEU A 2 -14.28 7.05 -11.27
CA LEU A 2 -13.06 7.04 -12.10
C LEU A 2 -12.96 8.24 -13.04
N GLU A 3 -14.09 8.68 -13.62
CA GLU A 3 -14.19 9.92 -14.41
C GLU A 3 -13.83 11.15 -13.57
N ASP A 4 -14.35 11.21 -12.35
CA ASP A 4 -14.08 12.30 -11.40
C ASP A 4 -12.61 12.33 -10.93
N ALA A 5 -11.90 11.20 -11.00
CA ALA A 5 -10.49 11.09 -10.66
C ALA A 5 -9.55 11.33 -11.86
N GLY A 6 -10.09 11.61 -13.06
CA GLY A 6 -9.31 11.88 -14.26
C GLY A 6 -8.48 10.69 -14.76
N VAL A 7 -8.82 9.47 -14.35
CA VAL A 7 -8.08 8.26 -14.73
C VAL A 7 -8.58 7.79 -16.10
N PRO A 8 -7.74 7.75 -17.15
CA PRO A 8 -8.14 7.21 -18.44
C PRO A 8 -8.50 5.74 -18.29
N TYR A 9 -9.70 5.37 -18.71
CA TYR A 9 -10.17 3.99 -18.67
C TYR A 9 -10.91 3.65 -19.96
N GLN A 10 -10.93 2.36 -20.30
CA GLN A 10 -11.73 1.83 -21.39
C GLN A 10 -12.54 0.64 -20.88
N LEU A 11 -13.86 0.71 -21.07
CA LEU A 11 -14.74 -0.42 -20.84
C LEU A 11 -14.70 -1.33 -22.07
N LEU A 12 -14.36 -2.59 -21.86
CA LEU A 12 -14.27 -3.60 -22.90
C LEU A 12 -15.36 -4.65 -22.69
N GLU A 13 -16.09 -4.96 -23.76
CA GLU A 13 -16.98 -6.11 -23.78
C GLU A 13 -16.18 -7.42 -23.80
N SER A 14 -16.80 -8.50 -23.35
CA SER A 14 -16.23 -9.87 -23.34
C SER A 14 -15.48 -10.23 -24.63
N SER A 15 -16.07 -9.91 -25.79
CA SER A 15 -15.53 -10.21 -27.11
C SER A 15 -14.20 -9.50 -27.43
N ARG A 16 -13.93 -8.37 -26.78
CA ARG A 16 -12.75 -7.52 -26.99
C ARG A 16 -11.62 -7.79 -26.00
N LEU A 17 -11.87 -8.61 -24.97
CA LEU A 17 -10.85 -8.94 -23.97
C LEU A 17 -9.65 -9.67 -24.58
N ALA A 18 -9.90 -10.59 -25.52
CA ALA A 18 -8.85 -11.36 -26.19
C ALA A 18 -7.97 -10.51 -27.12
N GLU A 19 -8.44 -9.34 -27.57
CA GLU A 19 -7.65 -8.42 -28.39
C GLU A 19 -6.58 -7.71 -27.55
N VAL A 20 -6.80 -7.58 -26.25
CA VAL A 20 -5.90 -6.91 -25.31
C VAL A 20 -5.05 -7.91 -24.52
N GLU A 21 -5.62 -9.02 -24.08
CA GLU A 21 -4.93 -10.09 -23.36
C GLU A 21 -5.32 -11.45 -23.95
N PRO A 22 -4.51 -12.03 -24.86
CA PRO A 22 -4.81 -13.29 -25.53
C PRO A 22 -5.01 -14.47 -24.56
N ALA A 23 -4.40 -14.45 -23.36
CA ALA A 23 -4.59 -15.49 -22.35
C ALA A 23 -6.03 -15.56 -21.82
N LEU A 24 -6.82 -14.49 -21.98
CA LEU A 24 -8.24 -14.48 -21.59
C LEU A 24 -9.16 -15.10 -22.64
N ALA A 25 -8.65 -15.45 -23.83
CA ALA A 25 -9.47 -15.98 -24.92
C ALA A 25 -10.24 -17.25 -24.53
N GLU A 26 -9.61 -18.16 -23.78
CA GLU A 26 -10.23 -19.43 -23.36
C GLU A 26 -11.32 -19.25 -22.29
N VAL A 27 -11.31 -18.13 -21.57
CA VAL A 27 -12.24 -17.84 -20.46
C VAL A 27 -13.17 -16.66 -20.72
N ALA A 28 -13.09 -16.01 -21.90
CA ALA A 28 -13.88 -14.84 -22.25
C ALA A 28 -15.39 -15.05 -22.10
N HIS A 29 -15.88 -16.27 -22.37
CA HIS A 29 -17.29 -16.66 -22.21
C HIS A 29 -17.79 -16.67 -20.75
N LYS A 30 -16.87 -16.66 -19.78
CA LYS A 30 -17.18 -16.56 -18.33
C LYS A 30 -17.09 -15.14 -17.80
N LEU A 31 -16.67 -14.19 -18.64
CA LEU A 31 -16.43 -12.79 -18.26
C LEU A 31 -17.47 -11.91 -18.96
N THR A 32 -18.12 -11.03 -18.21
CA THR A 32 -19.10 -10.08 -18.76
C THR A 32 -18.43 -8.92 -19.51
N GLY A 33 -17.15 -8.66 -19.22
CA GLY A 33 -16.36 -7.57 -19.78
C GLY A 33 -15.15 -7.30 -18.90
N GLY A 34 -14.43 -6.22 -19.18
CA GLY A 34 -13.25 -5.82 -18.43
C GLY A 34 -13.06 -4.31 -18.46
N LEU A 35 -12.45 -3.79 -17.42
CA LEU A 35 -12.06 -2.41 -17.34
C LEU A 35 -10.55 -2.34 -17.58
N GLN A 36 -10.14 -1.74 -18.69
CA GLN A 36 -8.74 -1.52 -19.00
C GLN A 36 -8.33 -0.14 -18.50
N LEU A 37 -7.20 -0.08 -17.79
CA LEU A 37 -6.57 1.14 -17.31
C LEU A 37 -5.21 1.29 -18.03
N PRO A 38 -5.12 2.06 -19.13
CA PRO A 38 -3.94 2.07 -20.02
C PRO A 38 -2.67 2.60 -19.35
N ASN A 39 -2.81 3.42 -18.32
CA ASN A 39 -1.70 4.04 -17.57
C ASN A 39 -1.51 3.40 -16.20
N ASP A 40 -2.17 2.28 -15.92
CA ASP A 40 -1.92 1.55 -14.68
C ASP A 40 -0.53 0.90 -14.79
N GLU A 41 0.36 1.33 -13.91
CA GLU A 41 1.73 0.86 -13.83
C GLU A 41 1.89 -0.02 -12.59
N THR A 42 2.41 -1.22 -12.79
CA THR A 42 2.89 -2.04 -11.66
C THR A 42 4.29 -1.56 -11.30
N GLY A 43 4.43 -0.94 -10.12
CA GLY A 43 5.72 -0.53 -9.58
C GLY A 43 6.34 -1.57 -8.66
N ASP A 44 7.67 -1.68 -8.68
CA ASP A 44 8.42 -2.42 -7.65
C ASP A 44 8.54 -1.53 -6.40
N CYS A 45 7.67 -1.78 -5.41
CA CYS A 45 7.66 -1.07 -4.14
C CYS A 45 9.00 -1.16 -3.40
N GLN A 46 9.72 -2.28 -3.52
CA GLN A 46 11.01 -2.47 -2.87
C GLN A 46 12.06 -1.55 -3.51
N LEU A 47 12.17 -1.54 -4.84
CA LEU A 47 13.10 -0.67 -5.53
C LEU A 47 12.79 0.82 -5.27
N PHE A 48 11.52 1.18 -5.26
CA PHE A 48 11.07 2.54 -4.94
C PHE A 48 11.51 2.97 -3.53
N THR A 49 11.19 2.15 -2.52
CA THR A 49 11.50 2.48 -1.12
C THR A 49 12.99 2.52 -0.83
N GLN A 50 13.79 1.65 -1.46
CA GLN A 50 15.25 1.67 -1.33
C GLN A 50 15.86 2.96 -1.91
N ASN A 51 15.42 3.36 -3.10
CA ASN A 51 15.90 4.60 -3.71
C ASN A 51 15.50 5.84 -2.89
N LEU A 52 14.27 5.86 -2.38
CA LEU A 52 13.80 6.93 -1.51
C LEU A 52 14.63 7.02 -0.22
N ALA A 53 14.92 5.89 0.43
CA ALA A 53 15.76 5.84 1.63
C ALA A 53 17.16 6.41 1.36
N ARG A 54 17.80 6.00 0.25
CA ARG A 54 19.12 6.52 -0.16
C ARG A 54 19.10 8.03 -0.39
N MET A 55 18.06 8.56 -1.03
CA MET A 55 17.92 10.01 -1.24
C MET A 55 17.72 10.76 0.08
N ALA A 56 16.94 10.20 1.01
CA ALA A 56 16.74 10.77 2.33
C ALA A 56 18.04 10.77 3.17
N GLU A 57 18.84 9.71 3.11
CA GLU A 57 20.16 9.66 3.74
C GLU A 57 21.08 10.76 3.21
N GLN A 58 21.10 10.97 1.89
CA GLN A 58 21.86 12.04 1.25
C GLN A 58 21.38 13.44 1.68
N ALA A 59 20.11 13.58 2.03
CA ALA A 59 19.54 14.81 2.60
C ALA A 59 19.81 14.97 4.12
N GLY A 60 20.50 14.02 4.75
CA GLY A 60 20.90 14.07 6.16
C GLY A 60 19.97 13.31 7.13
N VAL A 61 19.01 12.54 6.62
CA VAL A 61 18.17 11.67 7.47
C VAL A 61 19.02 10.56 8.08
N LYS A 62 18.86 10.32 9.38
CA LYS A 62 19.50 9.23 10.10
C LYS A 62 18.53 8.06 10.23
N PHE A 63 18.79 6.97 9.52
CA PHE A 63 18.02 5.74 9.67
C PHE A 63 18.58 4.88 10.80
N ARG A 64 17.70 4.41 11.68
CA ARG A 64 18.02 3.48 12.77
C ARG A 64 17.31 2.15 12.53
N PHE A 65 17.96 1.26 11.80
CA PHE A 65 17.45 -0.08 11.56
C PHE A 65 17.61 -0.98 12.78
N ASN A 66 16.87 -2.09 12.84
CA ASN A 66 16.88 -3.03 13.96
C ASN A 66 16.64 -2.38 15.34
N THR A 67 15.91 -1.27 15.36
CA THR A 67 15.59 -0.51 16.57
C THR A 67 14.08 -0.61 16.79
N PRO A 68 13.59 -1.65 17.49
CA PRO A 68 12.18 -1.76 17.81
C PRO A 68 11.76 -0.61 18.72
N VAL A 69 10.57 -0.07 18.47
CA VAL A 69 9.92 0.90 19.36
C VAL A 69 9.03 0.14 20.32
N ASP A 70 9.39 0.18 21.60
CA ASP A 70 8.68 -0.56 22.65
C ASP A 70 7.51 0.24 23.21
N GLN A 71 7.68 1.56 23.35
CA GLN A 71 6.70 2.41 24.01
C GLN A 71 6.82 3.88 23.61
N LEU A 72 5.67 4.56 23.47
CA LEU A 72 5.59 6.01 23.44
C LEU A 72 5.49 6.55 24.87
N LEU A 73 6.38 7.46 25.23
CA LEU A 73 6.39 8.08 26.55
C LEU A 73 5.64 9.42 26.51
N CYS A 74 4.60 9.54 27.31
CA CYS A 74 3.68 10.65 27.29
C CYS A 74 3.54 11.29 28.68
N ASP A 75 3.35 12.61 28.71
CA ASP A 75 2.91 13.38 29.87
C ASP A 75 1.64 14.14 29.48
N GLY A 76 0.50 13.66 29.98
CA GLY A 76 -0.82 14.09 29.49
C GLY A 76 -0.98 13.85 28.00
N GLU A 77 -1.24 14.91 27.24
CA GLU A 77 -1.41 14.88 25.78
C GLU A 77 -0.08 15.06 25.01
N GLN A 78 1.06 15.21 25.69
CA GLN A 78 2.35 15.48 25.06
C GLN A 78 3.25 14.25 25.05
N ILE A 79 3.68 13.84 23.85
CA ILE A 79 4.71 12.81 23.70
C ILE A 79 6.07 13.47 23.92
N TYR A 80 6.82 12.98 24.89
CA TYR A 80 8.14 13.52 25.21
C TYR A 80 9.29 12.60 24.78
N GLY A 81 9.01 11.38 24.33
CA GLY A 81 10.03 10.36 24.10
C GLY A 81 9.52 9.08 23.47
N VAL A 82 10.42 8.36 22.82
CA VAL A 82 10.19 7.01 22.31
C VAL A 82 11.19 6.06 22.96
N LYS A 83 10.70 5.01 23.63
CA LYS A 83 11.53 3.98 24.25
C LYS A 83 11.89 2.91 23.23
N CYS A 84 13.18 2.63 23.11
CA CYS A 84 13.75 1.58 22.27
C CYS A 84 14.81 0.80 23.08
N GLY A 85 14.44 -0.35 23.64
CA GLY A 85 15.25 -1.10 24.59
C GLY A 85 15.55 -0.27 25.83
N ASP A 86 16.84 -0.07 26.10
CA ASP A 86 17.35 0.73 27.22
C ASP A 86 17.51 2.23 26.88
N GLU A 87 17.22 2.62 25.63
CA GLU A 87 17.35 4.01 25.17
C GLU A 87 16.00 4.73 25.13
N VAL A 88 16.03 6.03 25.43
CA VAL A 88 14.91 6.94 25.17
C VAL A 88 15.33 7.98 24.13
N ILE A 89 14.68 7.94 22.97
CA ILE A 89 14.90 8.87 21.87
C ILE A 89 14.02 10.11 22.07
N LYS A 90 14.66 11.28 22.07
CA LYS A 90 14.04 12.60 22.24
C LYS A 90 14.02 13.36 20.91
N ALA A 91 12.93 14.06 20.64
CA ALA A 91 12.74 14.92 19.48
C ALA A 91 11.71 16.01 19.81
N ASP A 92 11.71 17.09 19.03
CA ASP A 92 10.74 18.17 19.16
C ASP A 92 9.35 17.77 18.62
N ALA A 93 9.31 16.80 17.70
CA ALA A 93 8.09 16.28 17.11
C ALA A 93 8.23 14.78 16.76
N TYR A 94 7.09 14.09 16.74
CA TYR A 94 7.01 12.66 16.47
C TYR A 94 5.94 12.39 15.40
N VAL A 95 6.26 11.51 14.44
CA VAL A 95 5.32 11.06 13.41
C VAL A 95 5.16 9.54 13.52
N MET A 96 3.92 9.09 13.68
CA MET A 96 3.61 7.65 13.63
C MET A 96 3.40 7.19 12.19
N ALA A 97 4.27 6.29 11.74
CA ALA A 97 4.20 5.70 10.41
C ALA A 97 4.34 4.16 10.44
N PHE A 98 3.77 3.49 11.44
CA PHE A 98 3.90 2.03 11.63
C PHE A 98 2.87 1.21 10.85
N GLY A 99 2.11 1.86 9.95
CA GLY A 99 1.06 1.21 9.18
C GLY A 99 0.03 0.54 10.09
N SER A 100 -0.18 -0.77 9.89
CA SER A 100 -1.12 -1.58 10.66
C SER A 100 -0.83 -1.69 12.16
N TYR A 101 0.42 -1.48 12.59
CA TYR A 101 0.79 -1.54 14.00
C TYR A 101 0.52 -0.23 14.76
N SER A 102 0.17 0.84 14.04
CA SER A 102 -0.06 2.16 14.62
C SER A 102 -1.22 2.13 15.65
N THR A 103 -2.30 1.38 15.37
CA THR A 103 -3.47 1.31 16.25
C THR A 103 -3.12 0.72 17.60
N ALA A 104 -2.28 -0.32 17.63
CA ALA A 104 -1.85 -0.93 18.88
C ALA A 104 -0.91 -0.01 19.68
N MET A 105 -0.01 0.71 18.99
CA MET A 105 0.97 1.59 19.62
C MET A 105 0.35 2.89 20.16
N LEU A 106 -0.72 3.40 19.54
CA LEU A 106 -1.43 4.61 19.99
C LEU A 106 -2.54 4.33 21.01
N LYS A 107 -2.76 3.07 21.39
CA LYS A 107 -3.83 2.69 22.31
C LYS A 107 -3.71 3.47 23.62
N GLY A 108 -4.78 4.20 23.97
CA GLY A 108 -4.83 5.03 25.17
C GLY A 108 -4.21 6.43 25.00
N ILE A 109 -3.74 6.78 23.80
CA ILE A 109 -3.25 8.11 23.44
C ILE A 109 -4.22 8.73 22.42
N VAL A 110 -4.40 8.07 21.26
CA VAL A 110 -5.31 8.52 20.19
C VAL A 110 -5.93 7.30 19.50
N ASP A 111 -7.24 7.33 19.30
CA ASP A 111 -7.93 6.32 18.49
C ASP A 111 -7.80 6.67 17.00
N ILE A 112 -7.29 5.72 16.20
CA ILE A 112 -7.17 5.86 14.76
C ILE A 112 -8.03 4.81 14.03
N PRO A 113 -8.73 5.18 12.93
CA PRO A 113 -9.63 4.27 12.21
C PRO A 113 -8.87 3.34 11.24
N VAL A 114 -7.81 2.67 11.73
CA VAL A 114 -6.99 1.74 10.94
C VAL A 114 -7.27 0.31 11.37
N TYR A 115 -7.83 -0.47 10.44
CA TYR A 115 -8.09 -1.90 10.60
C TYR A 115 -7.18 -2.72 9.67
N PRO A 116 -6.31 -3.61 10.21
CA PRO A 116 -5.45 -4.43 9.40
C PRO A 116 -6.26 -5.48 8.62
N LEU A 117 -6.08 -5.52 7.31
CA LEU A 117 -6.67 -6.54 6.44
C LEU A 117 -5.57 -7.44 5.89
N LYS A 118 -5.68 -8.74 6.12
CA LYS A 118 -4.80 -9.72 5.49
C LYS A 118 -5.34 -10.01 4.09
N ARG A 119 -4.55 -9.71 3.05
CA ARG A 119 -4.84 -10.13 1.67
C ARG A 119 -3.92 -11.29 1.31
N LEU A 120 -4.47 -12.33 0.71
CA LEU A 120 -3.68 -13.37 0.05
C LEU A 120 -3.33 -12.87 -1.35
N LEU A 121 -2.03 -12.80 -1.66
CA LEU A 121 -1.55 -12.56 -3.00
C LEU A 121 -1.16 -13.92 -3.60
N ALA A 122 -1.80 -14.30 -4.70
CA ALA A 122 -1.32 -15.38 -5.54
C ALA A 122 -0.33 -14.76 -6.53
N ASP A 123 0.95 -15.14 -6.42
CA ASP A 123 1.97 -14.72 -7.37
C ASP A 123 1.81 -15.51 -8.68
N HIS A 124 1.16 -14.90 -9.66
CA HIS A 124 1.21 -15.35 -11.05
C HIS A 124 2.26 -14.52 -11.77
N SER A 125 3.49 -15.02 -11.77
CA SER A 125 4.71 -14.40 -12.32
C SER A 125 4.70 -14.16 -13.84
N ASN A 126 3.53 -14.16 -14.48
CA ASN A 126 3.35 -13.79 -15.89
C ASN A 126 2.02 -13.07 -16.23
N CYS A 127 1.28 -12.58 -15.25
CA CYS A 127 0.12 -11.72 -15.51
C CYS A 127 0.56 -10.26 -15.50
N ALA A 128 0.77 -9.68 -16.68
CA ALA A 128 0.95 -8.24 -16.84
C ALA A 128 -0.27 -7.52 -16.23
N GLY A 129 -0.02 -6.82 -15.12
CA GLY A 129 -1.05 -6.09 -14.37
C GLY A 129 -1.74 -5.06 -15.25
N ARG A 130 -3.06 -5.16 -15.39
CA ARG A 130 -3.94 -4.17 -16.04
C ARG A 130 -5.44 -4.35 -15.82
N TRP A 131 -5.85 -5.27 -14.93
CA TRP A 131 -7.24 -5.72 -14.89
C TRP A 131 -7.82 -5.81 -13.47
N CYS A 132 -9.01 -5.24 -13.33
CA CYS A 132 -9.99 -5.67 -12.33
C CYS A 132 -11.12 -6.40 -13.06
N ALA A 133 -11.18 -7.73 -12.95
CA ALA A 133 -12.27 -8.53 -13.50
C ALA A 133 -13.33 -8.80 -12.42
N GLY A 134 -14.57 -8.34 -12.65
CA GLY A 134 -15.71 -8.68 -11.81
C GLY A 134 -16.40 -9.93 -12.32
N ILE A 135 -16.40 -11.01 -11.54
CA ILE A 135 -17.24 -12.20 -11.80
C ILE A 135 -18.53 -11.99 -11.00
N HIS A 136 -19.65 -11.73 -11.67
CA HIS A 136 -20.98 -11.77 -11.06
C HIS A 136 -21.68 -13.04 -11.51
N HIS A 137 -21.96 -13.96 -10.58
CA HIS A 137 -22.87 -15.07 -10.85
C HIS A 137 -24.31 -14.54 -10.72
N SER A 138 -25.12 -14.79 -11.74
CA SER A 138 -26.59 -14.66 -11.66
C SER A 138 -27.20 -15.83 -10.91
#